data_AF-A0A920U2E3-F1
#
_entry.id   AF-A0A920U2E3-F1
#
_cell.length_a   1.000
_cell.length_b   1.000
_cell.length_c   1.000
_cell.angle_alpha   90.00
_cell.angle_beta   90.00
_cell.angle_gamma   90.00
#
_symmetry.space_group_name_H-M   'P 1'
#
loop_
_entity.id
_entity.type
_entity.pdbx_description
1 polymer ?
#
loop_
_entity_poly.entity_id
_entity_poly.type
_entity_poly.pdbx_seq_one_letter_code
_entity_poly.pdbx_strand_id
1 'polypeptide(L)'
;MTSNIRLEERDVRVIADGMAFGEVGPYERLRGVVHYQVDPSEPAQAGIVDLDKAPVNSHGRVEFQGDFLLLRPVEPDRGNRRILFEYCNRGNLRAMQFFNDGQASNDPIDETASGNGFLMRQGYVMAWCAWQGDLWPGDGRLTLTVPEATEDGEPIHGIVRTEFIVDEPGCLSIPLSGHASTRSYPAVDRNTHSAQFSRRRYPEDQRQMIAPSEWSFARIEAGSHSSEHRSGRAVVPSNTHVYLPAGFDTGWLYELVYTGQNPLVLGLGHVAVRDFVGHLKYGQEDCAGHPNPAGPGIEKAYCWGRSQAGRVIRELVYAGFNEDRNQRRVFDGVLPHVSGGGLMWMNHRFACVTSTAGQQYEEHENVADRFPFSYARSVDHLSGKEDAILKRPETDPLVIHTQTATEYWQRHGSLVHTDTKGNDLLQPDTVRIYLWSSSQHFADPNLAVPVRGVCKQYNNIVRTTMLFRAALVAMDRWVTDGLEPPASQVPM
;
A
#
# COMPACT_ATOMS: atom_id res chain seq x y z
N MET A 1 -0.38 -26.30 -13.05
CA MET A 1 0.19 -25.46 -11.96
C MET A 1 -0.49 -24.11 -12.06
N THR A 2 -1.19 -23.65 -11.03
CA THR A 2 -2.19 -22.55 -11.09
C THR A 2 -1.59 -21.15 -11.02
N SER A 3 -0.52 -20.98 -10.23
CA SER A 3 0.41 -19.84 -10.27
C SER A 3 1.85 -20.36 -10.30
N ASN A 4 2.71 -19.76 -11.12
CA ASN A 4 4.15 -19.99 -11.10
C ASN A 4 4.84 -18.75 -10.54
N ILE A 5 5.70 -18.95 -9.55
CA ILE A 5 6.54 -17.92 -8.96
C ILE A 5 8.00 -18.27 -9.22
N ARG A 6 8.77 -17.32 -9.73
CA ARG A 6 10.23 -17.41 -9.86
C ARG A 6 10.86 -16.22 -9.15
N LEU A 7 11.82 -16.50 -8.28
CA LEU A 7 12.56 -15.48 -7.56
C LEU A 7 13.93 -15.31 -8.24
N GLU A 8 14.16 -14.10 -8.75
CA GLU A 8 15.44 -13.69 -9.33
C GLU A 8 16.20 -12.88 -8.28
N GLU A 9 17.18 -13.51 -7.64
CA GLU A 9 18.10 -12.83 -6.73
C GLU A 9 19.09 -11.96 -7.50
N ARG A 10 19.23 -10.69 -7.11
CA ARG A 10 20.12 -9.73 -7.79
C ARG A 10 21.30 -9.31 -6.94
N ASP A 11 21.09 -9.16 -5.63
CA ASP A 11 22.10 -8.59 -4.74
C ASP A 11 21.90 -9.10 -3.31
N VAL A 12 22.85 -9.92 -2.85
CA VAL A 12 22.94 -10.46 -1.49
C VAL A 12 24.15 -9.87 -0.81
N ARG A 13 23.97 -9.32 0.39
CA ARG A 13 25.08 -8.79 1.19
C ARG A 13 24.79 -8.84 2.68
N VAL A 14 25.83 -9.10 3.46
CA VAL A 14 25.80 -8.90 4.91
C VAL A 14 25.58 -7.42 5.20
N ILE A 15 24.71 -7.09 6.14
CA ILE A 15 24.40 -5.71 6.52
C ILE A 15 25.18 -5.28 7.76
N ALA A 16 25.19 -3.96 8.02
CA ALA A 16 25.75 -3.36 9.23
C ALA A 16 27.18 -3.85 9.52
N ASP A 17 28.00 -3.97 8.48
CA ASP A 17 29.40 -4.45 8.53
C ASP A 17 29.60 -5.77 9.29
N GLY A 18 28.59 -6.65 9.28
CA GLY A 18 28.64 -7.95 9.97
C GLY A 18 28.35 -7.88 11.46
N MET A 19 27.77 -6.77 11.94
CA MET A 19 27.29 -6.63 13.31
C MET A 19 26.40 -7.81 13.71
N ALA A 20 26.67 -8.38 14.89
CA ALA A 20 25.86 -9.44 15.47
C ALA A 20 24.66 -8.89 16.24
N PHE A 21 23.47 -9.45 15.99
CA PHE A 21 22.23 -9.08 16.66
C PHE A 21 21.89 -10.06 17.78
N GLY A 22 22.58 -9.92 18.91
CA GLY A 22 22.44 -10.84 20.05
C GLY A 22 22.84 -12.27 19.67
N GLU A 23 22.10 -13.26 20.18
CA GLU A 23 22.37 -14.69 19.93
C GLU A 23 21.93 -15.17 18.54
N VAL A 24 21.33 -14.32 17.71
CA VAL A 24 20.96 -14.68 16.33
C VAL A 24 22.14 -14.55 15.36
N GLY A 25 23.07 -13.64 15.66
CA GLY A 25 24.24 -13.37 14.82
C GLY A 25 24.00 -12.31 13.74
N PRO A 26 24.86 -12.25 12.71
CA PRO A 26 24.74 -11.26 11.65
C PRO A 26 23.56 -11.54 10.72
N TYR A 27 23.11 -10.49 10.05
CA TYR A 27 22.03 -10.53 9.06
C TYR A 27 22.56 -10.21 7.66
N GLU A 28 21.86 -10.71 6.65
CA GLU A 28 22.07 -10.36 5.26
C GLU A 28 20.78 -9.83 4.62
N ARG A 29 20.97 -8.95 3.64
CA ARG A 29 19.92 -8.39 2.80
C ARG A 29 19.99 -9.01 1.42
N LEU A 30 18.91 -9.65 1.01
CA LEU A 30 18.68 -10.12 -0.36
C LEU A 30 17.69 -9.18 -1.06
N ARG A 31 18.06 -8.67 -2.24
CA ARG A 31 17.18 -7.90 -3.12
C ARG A 31 17.04 -8.59 -4.47
N GLY A 32 15.84 -8.56 -5.04
CA GLY A 32 15.57 -9.23 -6.31
C GLY A 32 14.25 -8.84 -6.95
N VAL A 33 13.84 -9.63 -7.93
CA VAL A 33 12.54 -9.52 -8.61
C VAL A 33 11.80 -10.84 -8.49
N VAL A 34 10.52 -10.77 -8.16
CA VAL A 34 9.60 -11.91 -8.23
C VAL A 34 8.87 -11.83 -9.56
N HIS A 35 8.92 -12.91 -10.32
CA HIS A 35 8.16 -13.09 -11.55
C HIS A 35 6.95 -13.98 -11.26
N TYR A 36 5.78 -13.51 -11.64
CA TYR A 36 4.51 -14.19 -11.41
C TYR A 36 3.86 -14.56 -12.74
N GLN A 37 3.30 -15.76 -12.81
CA GLN A 37 2.39 -16.15 -13.88
C GLN A 37 1.14 -16.77 -13.28
N VAL A 38 -0.03 -16.22 -13.61
CA VAL A 38 -1.31 -16.68 -13.05
C VAL A 38 -2.28 -17.04 -14.15
N ASP A 39 -3.08 -18.08 -13.91
CA ASP A 39 -4.20 -18.39 -14.80
C ASP A 39 -5.39 -17.49 -14.41
N PRO A 40 -5.91 -16.66 -15.34
CA PRO A 40 -6.98 -15.71 -15.05
C PRO A 40 -8.33 -16.38 -14.73
N SER A 41 -8.50 -17.66 -15.10
CA SER A 41 -9.73 -18.42 -14.88
C SER A 41 -9.79 -19.14 -13.52
N GLU A 42 -8.68 -19.15 -12.78
CA GLU A 42 -8.60 -19.87 -11.51
C GLU A 42 -9.50 -19.25 -10.43
N PRO A 43 -10.24 -20.07 -9.65
CA PRO A 43 -11.09 -19.57 -8.57
C PRO A 43 -10.34 -18.71 -7.55
N ALA A 44 -9.05 -18.98 -7.33
CA ALA A 44 -8.21 -18.20 -6.42
C ALA A 44 -8.00 -16.74 -6.88
N GLN A 45 -8.23 -16.44 -8.17
CA GLN A 45 -8.13 -15.11 -8.75
C GLN A 45 -9.49 -14.46 -8.97
N ALA A 46 -10.56 -15.14 -8.54
CA ALA A 46 -11.91 -14.62 -8.67
C ALA A 46 -12.05 -13.26 -7.98
N GLY A 47 -12.77 -12.36 -8.64
CA GLY A 47 -13.03 -11.01 -8.14
C GLY A 47 -11.94 -9.99 -8.47
N ILE A 48 -10.82 -10.36 -9.09
CA ILE A 48 -9.86 -9.37 -9.62
C ILE A 48 -10.48 -8.70 -10.84
N VAL A 49 -10.66 -7.38 -10.76
CA VAL A 49 -11.26 -6.60 -11.83
C VAL A 49 -10.31 -6.56 -13.04
N ASP A 50 -10.88 -6.85 -14.21
CA ASP A 50 -10.23 -6.83 -15.52
C ASP A 50 -9.11 -7.87 -15.72
N LEU A 51 -9.00 -8.87 -14.85
CA LEU A 51 -8.01 -9.94 -15.02
C LEU A 51 -8.30 -10.80 -16.26
N ASP A 52 -9.58 -11.04 -16.55
CA ASP A 52 -10.06 -11.72 -17.76
C ASP A 52 -9.74 -10.96 -19.05
N LYS A 53 -9.36 -9.68 -18.93
CA LYS A 53 -9.01 -8.76 -20.01
C LYS A 53 -7.52 -8.51 -20.13
N ALA A 54 -6.71 -9.11 -19.26
CA ALA A 54 -5.27 -8.98 -19.30
C ALA A 54 -4.70 -9.81 -20.48
N PRO A 55 -3.64 -9.32 -21.16
CA PRO A 55 -2.90 -10.13 -22.10
C PRO A 55 -2.32 -11.38 -21.42
N VAL A 56 -2.36 -12.51 -22.15
CA VAL A 56 -1.83 -13.79 -21.69
C VAL A 56 -0.66 -14.26 -22.56
N ASN A 57 0.28 -14.97 -21.96
CA ASN A 57 1.40 -15.60 -22.66
C ASN A 57 0.95 -16.85 -23.46
N SER A 58 1.90 -17.52 -24.13
CA SER A 58 1.63 -18.74 -24.92
C SER A 58 1.06 -19.92 -24.11
N HIS A 59 1.08 -19.85 -22.78
CA HIS A 59 0.51 -20.85 -21.87
C HIS A 59 -0.84 -20.41 -21.30
N GLY A 60 -1.43 -19.32 -21.81
CA GLY A 60 -2.69 -18.78 -21.32
C GLY A 60 -2.60 -18.11 -19.95
N ARG A 61 -1.41 -17.67 -19.54
CA ARG A 61 -1.18 -17.06 -18.22
C ARG A 61 -0.91 -15.57 -18.31
N VAL A 62 -1.46 -14.82 -17.36
CA VAL A 62 -1.14 -13.41 -17.15
C VAL A 62 0.20 -13.30 -16.42
N GLU A 63 1.12 -12.52 -16.99
CA GLU A 63 2.46 -12.31 -16.43
C GLU A 63 2.57 -10.92 -15.81
N PHE A 64 3.22 -10.86 -14.65
CA PHE A 64 3.54 -9.62 -13.96
C PHE A 64 4.76 -9.84 -13.07
N GLN A 65 5.41 -8.75 -12.63
CA GLN A 65 6.63 -8.86 -11.83
C GLN A 65 6.77 -7.70 -10.86
N GLY A 66 7.47 -7.91 -9.75
CA GLY A 66 7.70 -6.87 -8.76
C GLY A 66 9.00 -7.04 -7.99
N ASP A 67 9.50 -5.94 -7.47
CA ASP A 67 10.70 -5.95 -6.62
C ASP A 67 10.41 -6.65 -5.28
N PHE A 68 11.41 -7.33 -4.71
CA PHE A 68 11.36 -7.80 -3.33
C PHE A 68 12.67 -7.54 -2.59
N LEU A 69 12.57 -7.52 -1.26
CA LEU A 69 13.70 -7.44 -0.34
C LEU A 69 13.43 -8.36 0.85
N LEU A 70 14.46 -9.11 1.26
CA LEU A 70 14.48 -9.86 2.51
C LEU A 70 15.64 -9.40 3.38
N LEU A 71 15.42 -9.37 4.69
CA LEU A 71 16.47 -9.39 5.69
C LEU A 71 16.35 -10.69 6.49
N ARG A 72 17.39 -11.51 6.49
CA ARG A 72 17.41 -12.82 7.19
C ARG A 72 18.72 -13.03 7.95
N PRO A 73 18.73 -13.88 8.99
CA PRO A 73 19.97 -14.33 9.60
C PRO A 73 20.90 -14.97 8.55
N VAL A 74 22.21 -14.69 8.64
CA VAL A 74 23.22 -15.39 7.82
C VAL A 74 23.23 -16.90 8.12
N GLU A 75 22.91 -17.27 9.36
CA GLU A 75 22.72 -18.65 9.81
C GLU A 75 21.22 -18.90 10.00
N PRO A 76 20.50 -19.50 9.01
CA PRO A 76 19.04 -19.60 9.05
C PRO A 76 18.49 -20.33 10.28
N ASP A 77 19.22 -21.31 10.80
CA ASP A 77 18.83 -22.10 11.98
C ASP A 77 18.82 -21.30 13.29
N ARG A 78 19.45 -20.11 13.32
CA ARG A 78 19.43 -19.19 14.47
C ARG A 78 18.24 -18.23 14.42
N GLY A 79 17.48 -18.22 13.33
CA GLY A 79 16.24 -17.46 13.21
C GLY A 79 15.13 -18.05 14.07
N ASN A 80 14.12 -17.24 14.34
CA ASN A 80 12.92 -17.68 15.05
C ASN A 80 11.90 -18.34 14.13
N ARG A 81 12.23 -18.67 12.87
CA ARG A 81 11.31 -19.28 11.89
C ARG A 81 10.02 -18.50 11.64
N ARG A 82 9.98 -17.20 11.95
CA ARG A 82 8.82 -16.34 11.73
C ARG A 82 9.14 -15.29 10.68
N ILE A 83 8.18 -15.03 9.80
CA ILE A 83 8.23 -13.91 8.86
C ILE A 83 7.49 -12.72 9.47
N LEU A 84 8.11 -11.56 9.47
CA LEU A 84 7.40 -10.27 9.55
C LEU A 84 7.38 -9.65 8.16
N PHE A 85 6.22 -9.70 7.51
CA PHE A 85 5.98 -9.03 6.24
C PHE A 85 5.45 -7.62 6.47
N GLU A 86 6.03 -6.63 5.78
CA GLU A 86 5.45 -5.29 5.72
C GLU A 86 4.78 -5.06 4.36
N TYR A 87 3.48 -4.76 4.40
CA TYR A 87 2.84 -4.08 3.27
C TYR A 87 3.44 -2.67 3.15
N CYS A 88 4.28 -2.46 2.14
CA CYS A 88 4.99 -1.20 1.95
C CYS A 88 4.02 -0.06 1.63
N ASN A 89 4.08 1.06 2.34
CA ASN A 89 3.27 2.23 1.99
C ASN A 89 3.89 2.95 0.79
N ARG A 90 3.21 2.90 -0.37
CA ARG A 90 3.72 3.42 -1.65
C ARG A 90 5.14 2.93 -1.99
N GLY A 91 5.40 1.65 -1.73
CA GLY A 91 6.69 1.00 -1.99
C GLY A 91 7.80 1.31 -0.97
N ASN A 92 7.52 2.10 0.08
CA ASN A 92 8.50 2.47 1.09
C ASN A 92 8.54 1.46 2.25
N LEU A 93 9.75 1.13 2.71
CA LEU A 93 10.01 0.19 3.82
C LEU A 93 10.15 0.96 5.13
N ARG A 94 9.34 0.64 6.14
CA ARG A 94 9.28 1.41 7.39
C ARG A 94 9.27 0.54 8.65
N ALA A 95 9.19 -0.78 8.55
CA ALA A 95 9.23 -1.67 9.71
C ALA A 95 10.51 -1.48 10.53
N MET A 96 11.66 -1.32 9.87
CA MET A 96 12.94 -1.04 10.55
C MET A 96 12.90 0.26 11.37
N GLN A 97 12.31 1.33 10.81
CA GLN A 97 12.10 2.58 11.53
C GLN A 97 11.21 2.37 12.76
N PHE A 98 10.04 1.77 12.59
CA PHE A 98 9.01 1.71 13.63
C PHE A 98 9.15 0.58 14.66
N PHE A 99 9.92 -0.47 14.37
CA PHE A 99 10.20 -1.55 15.32
C PHE A 99 11.60 -1.46 15.92
N ASN A 100 12.60 -0.96 15.20
CA ASN A 100 13.97 -0.92 15.70
C ASN A 100 14.45 0.50 16.08
N ASP A 101 13.62 1.54 15.92
CA ASP A 101 14.06 2.94 16.00
C ASP A 101 15.20 3.25 15.00
N GLY A 102 15.18 2.59 13.83
CA GLY A 102 16.18 2.80 12.79
C GLY A 102 15.92 4.06 11.97
N GLN A 103 16.93 4.56 11.27
CA GLN A 103 16.76 5.61 10.28
C GLN A 103 15.88 5.12 9.13
N ALA A 104 14.97 5.96 8.63
CA ALA A 104 14.11 5.62 7.51
C ALA A 104 14.96 5.31 6.27
N SER A 105 14.72 4.15 5.65
CA SER A 105 15.45 3.72 4.46
C SER A 105 14.60 2.75 3.64
N ASN A 106 14.72 2.82 2.31
CA ASN A 106 14.20 1.80 1.40
C ASN A 106 15.25 0.73 1.04
N ASP A 107 16.44 0.85 1.62
CA ASP A 107 17.54 -0.11 1.50
C ASP A 107 18.32 -0.18 2.83
N PRO A 108 17.79 -0.88 3.87
CA PRO A 108 18.35 -0.87 5.21
C PRO A 108 19.62 -1.73 5.33
N ILE A 109 20.75 -1.22 4.80
CA ILE A 109 22.03 -1.95 4.75
C ILE A 109 23.02 -1.59 5.86
N ASP A 110 22.86 -0.46 6.53
CA ASP A 110 23.83 0.04 7.52
C ASP A 110 23.31 -0.06 8.97
N GLU A 111 24.19 0.23 9.92
CA GLU A 111 23.88 0.22 11.36
C GLU A 111 22.77 1.24 11.72
N THR A 112 22.72 2.38 11.05
CA THR A 112 21.74 3.44 11.35
C THR A 112 20.32 3.01 10.99
N ALA A 113 20.15 2.35 9.84
CA ALA A 113 18.87 1.76 9.44
C ALA A 113 18.49 0.55 10.30
N SER A 114 19.49 -0.16 10.84
CA SER A 114 19.29 -1.30 11.74
C SER A 114 18.71 -0.90 13.10
N GLY A 115 19.00 0.33 13.55
CA GLY A 115 18.56 0.87 14.84
C GLY A 115 19.07 0.01 16.00
N ASN A 116 18.22 -0.27 16.97
CA ASN A 116 18.58 -1.17 18.08
C ASN A 116 18.53 -2.67 17.72
N GLY A 117 18.09 -3.01 16.51
CA GLY A 117 18.02 -4.38 16.01
C GLY A 117 16.97 -5.26 16.69
N PHE A 118 15.92 -4.71 17.32
CA PHE A 118 14.89 -5.50 18.01
C PHE A 118 14.40 -6.71 17.19
N LEU A 119 13.94 -6.49 15.95
CA LEU A 119 13.45 -7.57 15.09
C LEU A 119 14.53 -8.64 14.81
N MET A 120 15.77 -8.21 14.61
CA MET A 120 16.90 -9.09 14.32
C MET A 120 17.31 -9.92 15.54
N ARG A 121 17.34 -9.28 16.71
CA ARG A 121 17.62 -9.94 18.00
C ARG A 121 16.55 -10.96 18.38
N GLN A 122 15.34 -10.80 17.86
CA GLN A 122 14.26 -11.77 18.01
C GLN A 122 14.29 -12.87 16.95
N GLY A 123 15.14 -12.78 15.92
CA GLY A 123 15.33 -13.82 14.91
C GLY A 123 14.36 -13.78 13.73
N TYR A 124 13.59 -12.69 13.56
CA TYR A 124 12.64 -12.60 12.45
C TYR A 124 13.35 -12.58 11.10
N VAL A 125 12.74 -13.24 10.11
CA VAL A 125 12.95 -12.90 8.69
C VAL A 125 12.02 -11.75 8.37
N MET A 126 12.56 -10.63 7.92
CA MET A 126 11.76 -9.48 7.50
C MET A 126 11.62 -9.52 5.99
N ALA A 127 10.39 -9.36 5.50
CA ALA A 127 10.07 -9.54 4.09
C ALA A 127 9.26 -8.37 3.54
N TRP A 128 9.62 -7.97 2.33
CA TRP A 128 8.92 -6.95 1.56
C TRP A 128 8.82 -7.41 0.11
N CYS A 129 7.66 -7.22 -0.50
CA CYS A 129 7.52 -7.28 -1.95
C CYS A 129 6.64 -6.15 -2.45
N ALA A 130 6.85 -5.76 -3.69
CA ALA A 130 6.01 -4.80 -4.35
C ALA A 130 4.59 -5.35 -4.52
N TRP A 131 3.62 -4.46 -4.38
CA TRP A 131 2.20 -4.78 -4.53
C TRP A 131 1.43 -3.68 -5.29
N GLN A 132 1.93 -2.45 -5.28
CA GLN A 132 1.26 -1.32 -5.92
C GLN A 132 1.74 -1.17 -7.37
N GLY A 133 0.82 -1.36 -8.32
CA GLY A 133 1.10 -1.46 -9.76
C GLY A 133 1.16 -0.14 -10.54
N ASP A 134 0.79 0.98 -9.92
CA ASP A 134 0.69 2.30 -10.55
C ASP A 134 1.76 3.28 -10.05
N LEU A 135 2.79 2.83 -9.32
CA LEU A 135 3.88 3.69 -8.86
C LEU A 135 5.00 3.82 -9.89
N TRP A 136 5.52 5.04 -10.02
CA TRP A 136 6.80 5.26 -10.67
C TRP A 136 7.96 4.91 -9.73
N PRO A 137 9.07 4.36 -10.27
CA PRO A 137 10.27 4.11 -9.49
C PRO A 137 10.89 5.43 -8.99
N GLY A 138 11.56 5.37 -7.85
CA GLY A 138 12.27 6.51 -7.26
C GLY A 138 12.57 6.30 -5.79
N ASP A 139 13.70 6.84 -5.32
CA ASP A 139 14.15 6.74 -3.91
C ASP A 139 14.25 5.28 -3.41
N GLY A 140 14.59 4.34 -4.31
CA GLY A 140 14.74 2.92 -3.97
C GLY A 140 13.46 2.17 -3.59
N ARG A 141 12.27 2.79 -3.68
CA ARG A 141 10.98 2.15 -3.35
C ARG A 141 10.72 0.91 -4.22
N LEU A 142 10.00 -0.06 -3.68
CA LEU A 142 9.58 -1.26 -4.41
C LEU A 142 8.42 -0.96 -5.35
N THR A 143 8.47 -1.47 -6.58
CA THR A 143 7.45 -1.25 -7.61
C THR A 143 6.97 -2.56 -8.22
N LEU A 144 5.68 -2.62 -8.57
CA LEU A 144 5.04 -3.76 -9.23
C LEU A 144 4.70 -3.32 -10.66
N THR A 145 5.04 -4.13 -11.65
CA THR A 145 4.57 -3.97 -13.02
C THR A 145 3.41 -4.93 -13.24
N VAL A 146 2.22 -4.39 -13.51
CA VAL A 146 1.01 -5.15 -13.83
C VAL A 146 0.56 -4.86 -15.26
N PRO A 147 -0.13 -5.79 -15.93
CA PRO A 147 -0.63 -5.56 -17.28
C PRO A 147 -1.69 -4.47 -17.36
N GLU A 148 -1.77 -3.86 -18.54
CA GLU A 148 -2.92 -3.08 -18.99
C GLU A 148 -4.00 -4.06 -19.48
N ALA A 149 -5.25 -3.83 -19.08
CA ALA A 149 -6.38 -4.59 -19.58
C ALA A 149 -6.87 -4.06 -20.94
N THR A 150 -7.26 -5.00 -21.81
CA THR A 150 -7.71 -4.74 -23.18
C THR A 150 -9.03 -5.47 -23.46
N GLU A 151 -9.86 -4.92 -24.34
CA GLU A 151 -11.05 -5.61 -24.84
C GLU A 151 -10.74 -6.15 -26.24
N ASP A 152 -10.62 -7.47 -26.40
CA ASP A 152 -10.25 -8.12 -27.67
C ASP A 152 -8.97 -7.56 -28.32
N GLY A 153 -8.00 -7.15 -27.50
CA GLY A 153 -6.73 -6.55 -27.94
C GLY A 153 -6.79 -5.03 -28.17
N GLU A 154 -7.96 -4.41 -28.04
CA GLU A 154 -8.15 -2.97 -28.17
C GLU A 154 -8.10 -2.25 -26.80
N PRO A 155 -7.69 -0.97 -26.77
CA PRO A 155 -7.71 -0.15 -25.55
C PRO A 155 -9.09 -0.09 -24.89
N ILE A 156 -9.15 -0.30 -23.58
CA ILE A 156 -10.36 -0.01 -22.80
C ILE A 156 -10.38 1.48 -22.46
N HIS A 157 -11.48 2.14 -22.79
CA HIS A 157 -11.72 3.55 -22.45
C HIS A 157 -12.66 3.69 -21.25
N GLY A 158 -12.51 4.77 -20.48
CA GLY A 158 -13.44 5.10 -19.40
C GLY A 158 -13.25 6.50 -18.86
N ILE A 159 -14.25 6.98 -18.13
CA ILE A 159 -14.18 8.30 -17.49
C ILE A 159 -13.25 8.23 -16.28
N VAL A 160 -12.28 9.14 -16.26
CA VAL A 160 -11.37 9.36 -15.14
C VAL A 160 -11.64 10.74 -14.57
N ARG A 161 -11.74 10.82 -13.24
CA ARG A 161 -11.82 12.07 -12.49
C ARG A 161 -10.61 12.16 -11.58
N THR A 162 -9.95 13.30 -11.62
CA THR A 162 -8.80 13.59 -10.77
C THR A 162 -9.02 14.91 -10.07
N GLU A 163 -8.80 14.92 -8.76
CA GLU A 163 -8.73 16.11 -7.95
C GLU A 163 -7.31 16.31 -7.43
N PHE A 164 -6.88 17.57 -7.37
CA PHE A 164 -5.60 17.92 -6.77
C PHE A 164 -5.58 19.37 -6.28
N ILE A 165 -4.79 19.60 -5.24
CA ILE A 165 -4.39 20.91 -4.77
C ILE A 165 -2.91 21.13 -5.08
N VAL A 166 -2.58 22.33 -5.55
CA VAL A 166 -1.18 22.75 -5.72
C VAL A 166 -0.79 23.59 -4.50
N ASP A 167 0.25 23.16 -3.79
CA ASP A 167 0.73 23.84 -2.57
C ASP A 167 1.84 24.86 -2.85
N GLU A 168 2.54 24.73 -3.98
CA GLU A 168 3.66 25.59 -4.35
C GLU A 168 3.35 26.49 -5.55
N PRO A 169 3.68 27.79 -5.48
CA PRO A 169 3.44 28.71 -6.59
C PRO A 169 4.33 28.38 -7.79
N GLY A 170 3.89 28.77 -8.99
CA GLY A 170 4.68 28.63 -10.21
C GLY A 170 4.68 27.23 -10.83
N CYS A 171 3.87 26.31 -10.29
CA CYS A 171 3.53 25.08 -10.98
C CYS A 171 2.66 25.41 -12.21
N LEU A 172 3.03 24.85 -13.36
CA LEU A 172 2.31 25.04 -14.63
C LEU A 172 1.75 23.74 -15.22
N SER A 173 2.22 22.58 -14.76
CA SER A 173 1.72 21.29 -15.23
C SER A 173 1.66 20.25 -14.12
N ILE A 174 0.60 19.45 -14.10
CA ILE A 174 0.35 18.38 -13.13
C ILE A 174 0.07 17.07 -13.88
N PRO A 175 0.60 15.91 -13.44
CA PRO A 175 0.21 14.61 -13.99
C PRO A 175 -1.31 14.38 -13.86
N LEU A 176 -1.95 13.70 -14.80
CA LEU A 176 -3.40 13.43 -14.70
C LEU A 176 -3.77 12.50 -13.54
N SER A 177 -2.81 11.84 -12.90
CA SER A 177 -3.02 11.12 -11.62
C SER A 177 -3.15 12.06 -10.42
N GLY A 178 -2.79 13.34 -10.56
CA GLY A 178 -2.65 14.30 -9.45
C GLY A 178 -1.37 14.10 -8.64
N HIS A 179 -0.64 13.00 -8.85
CA HIS A 179 0.49 12.58 -8.00
C HIS A 179 1.74 12.32 -8.85
N ALA A 180 2.84 13.04 -8.57
CA ALA A 180 4.09 12.94 -9.32
C ALA A 180 4.70 11.53 -9.36
N SER A 181 4.50 10.73 -8.29
CA SER A 181 5.02 9.37 -8.20
C SER A 181 4.06 8.30 -8.71
N THR A 182 2.98 8.66 -9.39
CA THR A 182 1.92 7.72 -9.80
C THR A 182 1.66 7.82 -11.30
N ARG A 183 1.54 6.67 -11.96
CA ARG A 183 1.14 6.56 -13.37
C ARG A 183 -0.21 7.21 -13.58
N SER A 184 -0.29 8.08 -14.58
CA SER A 184 -1.54 8.65 -15.06
C SER A 184 -2.19 7.71 -16.08
N TYR A 185 -3.51 7.57 -16.05
CA TYR A 185 -4.22 7.00 -17.19
C TYR A 185 -4.15 7.98 -18.35
N PRO A 186 -3.61 7.60 -19.52
CA PRO A 186 -3.50 8.52 -20.63
C PRO A 186 -4.88 8.96 -21.13
N ALA A 187 -5.05 10.24 -21.47
CA ALA A 187 -6.23 10.70 -22.17
C ALA A 187 -6.31 10.06 -23.58
N VAL A 188 -7.52 9.65 -24.00
CA VAL A 188 -7.79 9.09 -25.33
C VAL A 188 -7.50 10.12 -26.41
N ASP A 189 -7.97 11.34 -26.19
CA ASP A 189 -7.73 12.48 -27.07
C ASP A 189 -7.17 13.67 -26.28
N ARG A 190 -6.51 14.58 -26.99
CA ARG A 190 -5.93 15.80 -26.41
C ARG A 190 -6.79 17.05 -26.69
N ASN A 191 -8.01 16.86 -27.16
CA ASN A 191 -8.94 17.96 -27.43
C ASN A 191 -9.58 18.38 -26.11
N THR A 192 -9.25 19.57 -25.62
CA THR A 192 -9.80 20.06 -24.34
C THR A 192 -11.32 20.25 -24.34
N HIS A 193 -11.98 20.27 -25.51
CA HIS A 193 -13.44 20.27 -25.60
C HIS A 193 -14.09 18.92 -25.28
N SER A 194 -13.33 17.81 -25.25
CA SER A 194 -13.82 16.48 -24.86
C SER A 194 -13.74 16.23 -23.34
N ALA A 195 -13.15 17.17 -22.60
CA ALA A 195 -12.87 17.06 -21.17
C ALA A 195 -13.40 18.28 -20.41
N GLN A 196 -13.54 18.14 -19.10
CA GLN A 196 -13.99 19.20 -18.21
C GLN A 196 -12.88 19.51 -17.22
N PHE A 197 -12.48 20.78 -17.15
CA PHE A 197 -11.50 21.25 -16.17
C PHE A 197 -12.10 22.40 -15.38
N SER A 198 -12.07 22.29 -14.07
CA SER A 198 -12.66 23.28 -13.16
C SER A 198 -11.78 23.51 -11.94
N ARG A 199 -12.04 24.61 -11.24
CA ARG A 199 -11.49 24.89 -9.92
C ARG A 199 -12.56 25.35 -8.95
N ARG A 200 -12.31 25.18 -7.65
CA ARG A 200 -13.14 25.72 -6.57
C ARG A 200 -12.31 25.97 -5.32
N ARG A 201 -12.80 26.83 -4.42
CA ARG A 201 -12.06 27.21 -3.22
C ARG A 201 -12.22 26.17 -2.10
N TYR A 202 -13.43 25.64 -1.94
CA TYR A 202 -13.77 24.56 -1.00
C TYR A 202 -14.60 23.46 -1.68
N PRO A 203 -14.69 22.25 -1.09
CA PRO A 203 -15.40 21.10 -1.70
C PRO A 203 -16.82 21.41 -2.16
N GLU A 204 -17.57 22.16 -1.35
CA GLU A 204 -18.98 22.47 -1.54
C GLU A 204 -19.22 23.72 -2.41
N ASP A 205 -18.16 24.44 -2.77
CA ASP A 205 -18.31 25.64 -3.60
C ASP A 205 -18.69 25.26 -5.04
N GLN A 206 -19.38 26.17 -5.71
CA GLN A 206 -19.69 26.01 -7.13
C GLN A 206 -18.40 25.88 -7.96
N ARG A 207 -18.33 24.85 -8.81
CA ARG A 207 -17.25 24.65 -9.76
C ARG A 207 -17.15 25.84 -10.72
N GLN A 208 -15.95 26.42 -10.80
CA GLN A 208 -15.60 27.44 -11.78
C GLN A 208 -14.94 26.74 -12.97
N MET A 209 -15.64 26.67 -14.10
CA MET A 209 -15.10 26.07 -15.32
C MET A 209 -13.93 26.89 -15.85
N ILE A 210 -12.84 26.22 -16.20
CA ILE A 210 -11.70 26.78 -16.92
C ILE A 210 -11.95 26.48 -18.40
N ALA A 211 -11.98 27.52 -19.24
CA ALA A 211 -12.40 27.36 -20.62
C ALA A 211 -11.43 26.45 -21.39
N PRO A 212 -11.90 25.59 -22.32
CA PRO A 212 -11.04 24.69 -23.10
C PRO A 212 -9.85 25.36 -23.80
N SER A 213 -9.94 26.67 -24.11
CA SER A 213 -8.86 27.46 -24.72
C SER A 213 -7.77 27.91 -23.73
N GLU A 214 -8.01 27.81 -22.42
CA GLU A 214 -7.11 28.30 -21.37
C GLU A 214 -6.13 27.25 -20.87
N TRP A 215 -6.28 25.98 -21.26
CA TRP A 215 -5.44 24.87 -20.81
C TRP A 215 -5.21 23.88 -21.94
N SER A 216 -4.31 22.91 -21.73
CA SER A 216 -4.09 21.84 -22.70
C SER A 216 -3.56 20.57 -22.06
N PHE A 217 -3.71 19.44 -22.75
CA PHE A 217 -2.99 18.21 -22.46
C PHE A 217 -1.53 18.33 -22.94
N ALA A 218 -0.67 18.78 -22.01
CA ALA A 218 0.75 19.07 -22.22
C ALA A 218 1.53 19.03 -20.89
N ARG A 219 2.86 18.98 -20.97
CA ARG A 219 3.78 19.07 -19.83
C ARG A 219 4.90 20.07 -20.08
N ILE A 220 5.52 20.54 -19.01
CA ILE A 220 6.77 21.30 -19.09
C ILE A 220 7.96 20.35 -19.07
N GLU A 221 8.82 20.45 -20.08
CA GLU A 221 10.14 19.81 -20.09
C GLU A 221 11.24 20.86 -19.93
N ALA A 222 12.23 20.56 -19.10
CA ALA A 222 13.47 21.32 -19.05
C ALA A 222 14.34 20.88 -20.25
N GLY A 223 14.70 21.81 -21.14
CA GLY A 223 15.61 21.49 -22.24
C GLY A 223 16.98 21.09 -21.71
N SER A 224 17.53 19.98 -22.21
CA SER A 224 18.96 19.69 -22.07
C SER A 224 19.74 20.48 -23.12
N HIS A 225 20.76 21.21 -22.68
CA HIS A 225 21.52 22.15 -23.51
C HIS A 225 22.41 21.45 -24.55
N SER A 226 22.35 21.91 -25.81
CA SER A 226 23.57 22.12 -26.61
C SER A 226 24.03 23.57 -26.43
N SER A 227 25.34 23.80 -26.60
CA SER A 227 26.03 25.04 -26.26
C SER A 227 25.46 26.27 -26.94
N GLU A 228 25.33 27.35 -26.15
CA GLU A 228 24.88 28.71 -26.50
C GLU A 228 23.36 28.96 -26.38
N HIS A 229 22.97 29.54 -25.24
CA HIS A 229 21.71 30.24 -24.91
C HIS A 229 20.71 29.54 -23.95
N ARG A 230 20.38 30.29 -22.89
CA ARG A 230 19.33 30.24 -21.84
C ARG A 230 18.54 28.93 -21.66
N SER A 231 18.46 28.48 -20.40
CA SER A 231 17.57 27.42 -19.92
C SER A 231 16.11 27.70 -20.31
N GLY A 232 15.65 27.14 -21.42
CA GLY A 232 14.27 27.24 -21.89
C GLY A 232 13.40 26.14 -21.28
N ARG A 233 12.20 26.50 -20.83
CA ARG A 233 11.11 25.55 -20.56
C ARG A 233 10.35 25.34 -21.87
N ALA A 234 10.23 24.09 -22.32
CA ALA A 234 9.42 23.74 -23.48
C ALA A 234 8.05 23.21 -23.03
N VAL A 235 6.98 23.67 -23.68
CA VAL A 235 5.65 23.08 -23.54
C VAL A 235 5.54 21.96 -24.56
N VAL A 236 5.47 20.72 -24.09
CA VAL A 236 5.43 19.52 -24.93
C VAL A 236 4.05 18.86 -24.83
N PRO A 237 3.40 18.53 -25.96
CA PRO A 237 2.26 17.61 -26.00
C PRO A 237 2.36 16.42 -25.05
N SER A 238 1.34 16.19 -24.23
CA SER A 238 1.30 15.06 -23.28
C SER A 238 -0.14 14.63 -23.06
N ASN A 239 -0.43 13.34 -23.18
CA ASN A 239 -1.72 12.76 -22.81
C ASN A 239 -1.76 12.32 -21.33
N THR A 240 -0.72 12.59 -20.55
CA THR A 240 -0.62 12.19 -19.14
C THR A 240 -0.42 13.39 -18.20
N HIS A 241 -0.54 14.61 -18.72
CA HIS A 241 -0.41 15.83 -17.93
C HIS A 241 -1.43 16.87 -18.37
N VAL A 242 -1.88 17.67 -17.41
CA VAL A 242 -2.64 18.90 -17.64
C VAL A 242 -1.69 20.09 -17.49
N TYR A 243 -1.72 21.01 -18.45
CA TYR A 243 -0.93 22.24 -18.47
C TYR A 243 -1.85 23.46 -18.45
N LEU A 244 -1.61 24.36 -17.50
CA LEU A 244 -2.32 25.62 -17.35
C LEU A 244 -1.29 26.76 -17.49
N PRO A 245 -1.22 27.45 -18.64
CA PRO A 245 -0.29 28.55 -18.89
C PRO A 245 -0.33 29.66 -17.83
N ALA A 246 -1.52 29.96 -17.31
CA ALA A 246 -1.70 30.96 -16.26
C ALA A 246 -1.14 30.52 -14.89
N GLY A 247 -0.79 29.24 -14.74
CA GLY A 247 -0.42 28.61 -13.48
C GLY A 247 -1.63 28.21 -12.62
N PHE A 248 -1.37 27.36 -11.63
CA PHE A 248 -2.36 26.98 -10.63
C PHE A 248 -2.31 27.91 -9.43
N ASP A 249 -3.48 28.33 -8.94
CA ASP A 249 -3.61 29.08 -7.69
C ASP A 249 -3.39 28.16 -6.51
N THR A 250 -2.48 28.54 -5.62
CA THR A 250 -2.13 27.70 -4.47
C THR A 250 -3.30 27.54 -3.51
N GLY A 251 -3.54 26.31 -3.06
CA GLY A 251 -4.63 25.99 -2.13
C GLY A 251 -6.04 26.03 -2.75
N TRP A 252 -6.15 26.11 -4.08
CA TRP A 252 -7.41 25.86 -4.78
C TRP A 252 -7.53 24.40 -5.17
N LEU A 253 -8.75 23.89 -5.13
CA LEU A 253 -9.08 22.54 -5.54
C LEU A 253 -9.36 22.53 -7.04
N TYR A 254 -8.51 21.84 -7.79
CA TYR A 254 -8.69 21.61 -9.21
C TYR A 254 -9.32 20.24 -9.45
N GLU A 255 -10.21 20.16 -10.43
CA GLU A 255 -10.87 18.93 -10.84
C GLU A 255 -10.82 18.79 -12.36
N LEU A 256 -10.30 17.66 -12.82
CA LEU A 256 -10.27 17.29 -14.24
C LEU A 256 -11.08 16.00 -14.45
N VAL A 257 -12.02 16.04 -15.39
CA VAL A 257 -12.79 14.87 -15.86
C VAL A 257 -12.51 14.68 -17.34
N TYR A 258 -12.02 13.51 -17.72
CA TYR A 258 -11.62 13.19 -19.09
C TYR A 258 -11.84 11.70 -19.40
N THR A 259 -11.82 11.33 -20.68
CA THR A 259 -11.82 9.92 -21.09
C THR A 259 -10.38 9.40 -21.09
N GLY A 260 -10.05 8.54 -20.13
CA GLY A 260 -8.79 7.83 -20.03
C GLY A 260 -8.82 6.49 -20.77
N GLN A 261 -7.63 5.91 -20.99
CA GLN A 261 -7.45 4.58 -21.59
C GLN A 261 -6.46 3.72 -20.81
N ASN A 262 -6.43 2.43 -21.15
CA ASN A 262 -5.48 1.43 -20.65
C ASN A 262 -5.47 1.30 -19.11
N PRO A 263 -6.59 0.85 -18.52
CA PRO A 263 -6.67 0.57 -17.09
C PRO A 263 -5.70 -0.55 -16.71
N LEU A 264 -5.13 -0.46 -15.51
CA LEU A 264 -4.23 -1.49 -14.99
C LEU A 264 -5.02 -2.54 -14.20
N VAL A 265 -4.56 -3.79 -14.25
CA VAL A 265 -5.12 -4.89 -13.42
C VAL A 265 -4.51 -4.84 -12.02
N LEU A 266 -4.89 -3.81 -11.25
CA LEU A 266 -4.26 -3.48 -9.97
C LEU A 266 -4.53 -4.49 -8.85
N GLY A 267 -5.62 -5.27 -8.94
CA GLY A 267 -5.92 -6.34 -7.97
C GLY A 267 -4.86 -7.44 -7.91
N LEU A 268 -4.00 -7.58 -8.94
CA LEU A 268 -2.84 -8.47 -8.93
C LEU A 268 -1.84 -8.16 -7.80
N GLY A 269 -1.88 -6.95 -7.22
CA GLY A 269 -1.11 -6.63 -6.01
C GLY A 269 -1.41 -7.54 -4.82
N HIS A 270 -2.66 -8.00 -4.65
CA HIS A 270 -2.99 -8.97 -3.61
C HIS A 270 -2.42 -10.35 -3.91
N VAL A 271 -2.45 -10.76 -5.19
CA VAL A 271 -1.89 -12.03 -5.65
C VAL A 271 -0.37 -12.05 -5.49
N ALA A 272 0.30 -10.94 -5.80
CA ALA A 272 1.75 -10.78 -5.64
C ALA A 272 2.18 -11.11 -4.21
N VAL A 273 1.48 -10.53 -3.23
CA VAL A 273 1.77 -10.74 -1.81
C VAL A 273 1.38 -12.13 -1.34
N ARG A 274 0.18 -12.59 -1.69
CA ARG A 274 -0.31 -13.94 -1.33
C ARG A 274 0.66 -15.01 -1.80
N ASP A 275 1.04 -14.98 -3.08
CA ASP A 275 1.88 -16.02 -3.68
C ASP A 275 3.33 -15.91 -3.20
N PHE A 276 3.85 -14.69 -2.99
CA PHE A 276 5.19 -14.48 -2.43
C PHE A 276 5.30 -14.97 -0.98
N VAL A 277 4.43 -14.51 -0.09
CA VAL A 277 4.48 -14.91 1.32
C VAL A 277 4.10 -16.39 1.47
N GLY A 278 3.14 -16.89 0.70
CA GLY A 278 2.81 -18.31 0.65
C GLY A 278 4.01 -19.17 0.23
N HIS A 279 4.79 -18.71 -0.75
CA HIS A 279 6.05 -19.36 -1.14
C HIS A 279 7.09 -19.31 -0.02
N LEU A 280 7.34 -18.15 0.59
CA LEU A 280 8.31 -18.03 1.68
C LEU A 280 7.96 -18.91 2.89
N LYS A 281 6.66 -19.03 3.21
CA LYS A 281 6.19 -19.82 4.36
C LYS A 281 6.17 -21.32 4.09
N TYR A 282 5.78 -21.74 2.89
CA TYR A 282 5.47 -23.15 2.60
C TYR A 282 6.29 -23.79 1.49
N GLY A 283 6.94 -22.98 0.64
CA GLY A 283 7.73 -23.44 -0.49
C GLY A 283 9.08 -24.01 -0.07
N GLN A 284 9.57 -24.98 -0.84
CA GLN A 284 10.95 -25.46 -0.73
C GLN A 284 11.82 -24.88 -1.85
N GLU A 285 11.27 -24.89 -3.07
CA GLU A 285 11.90 -24.32 -4.27
C GLU A 285 10.87 -23.55 -5.09
N ASP A 286 11.34 -22.56 -5.87
CA ASP A 286 10.54 -21.82 -6.84
C ASP A 286 10.33 -22.64 -8.13
N CYS A 287 9.63 -22.09 -9.14
CA CYS A 287 9.38 -22.84 -10.38
C CYS A 287 10.63 -23.05 -11.27
N ALA A 288 11.76 -22.42 -10.95
CA ALA A 288 13.05 -22.61 -11.60
C ALA A 288 13.99 -23.55 -10.80
N GLY A 289 13.54 -24.07 -9.65
CA GLY A 289 14.33 -24.93 -8.78
C GLY A 289 15.27 -24.15 -7.85
N HIS A 290 15.10 -22.84 -7.70
CA HIS A 290 15.86 -22.07 -6.72
C HIS A 290 15.31 -22.32 -5.31
N PRO A 291 16.16 -22.52 -4.30
CA PRO A 291 15.71 -22.76 -2.93
C PRO A 291 14.96 -21.55 -2.37
N ASN A 292 14.05 -21.80 -1.43
CA ASN A 292 13.30 -20.76 -0.74
C ASN A 292 14.24 -19.80 0.00
N PRO A 293 14.23 -18.49 -0.34
CA PRO A 293 15.15 -17.54 0.24
C PRO A 293 14.78 -17.09 1.67
N ALA A 294 13.66 -17.51 2.24
CA ALA A 294 13.43 -17.32 3.68
C ALA A 294 14.28 -18.29 4.54
N GLY A 295 14.85 -19.32 3.93
CA GLY A 295 15.47 -20.45 4.64
C GLY A 295 14.44 -21.53 5.00
N PRO A 296 14.92 -22.67 5.52
CA PRO A 296 14.06 -23.80 5.81
C PRO A 296 13.20 -23.58 7.07
N GLY A 297 12.05 -24.25 7.11
CA GLY A 297 11.30 -24.43 8.35
C GLY A 297 10.57 -23.20 8.87
N ILE A 298 10.19 -22.23 8.02
CA ILE A 298 9.29 -21.15 8.42
C ILE A 298 7.97 -21.74 8.96
N GLU A 299 7.58 -21.31 10.15
CA GLU A 299 6.40 -21.82 10.86
C GLU A 299 5.22 -20.84 10.76
N LYS A 300 5.49 -19.53 10.88
CA LYS A 300 4.46 -18.48 10.96
C LYS A 300 4.81 -17.26 10.12
N ALA A 301 3.79 -16.57 9.64
CA ALA A 301 3.93 -15.28 8.98
C ALA A 301 2.98 -14.24 9.58
N TYR A 302 3.52 -13.09 9.94
CA TYR A 302 2.80 -11.93 10.44
C TYR A 302 2.85 -10.80 9.42
N CYS A 303 1.76 -10.06 9.30
CA CYS A 303 1.69 -8.91 8.42
C CYS A 303 1.56 -7.62 9.21
N TRP A 304 2.38 -6.61 8.92
CA TRP A 304 2.23 -5.26 9.44
C TRP A 304 2.06 -4.26 8.29
N GLY A 305 1.31 -3.19 8.53
CA GLY A 305 1.11 -2.17 7.53
C GLY A 305 0.51 -0.92 8.14
N ARG A 306 1.03 0.24 7.73
CA ARG A 306 0.66 1.54 8.28
C ARG A 306 -0.06 2.41 7.24
N SER A 307 -1.16 3.04 7.63
CA SER A 307 -1.91 4.01 6.80
C SER A 307 -2.56 3.31 5.58
N GLN A 308 -2.22 3.71 4.35
CA GLN A 308 -2.63 3.01 3.12
C GLN A 308 -2.41 1.50 3.21
N ALA A 309 -1.23 1.07 3.69
CA ALA A 309 -0.91 -0.34 3.87
C ALA A 309 -1.81 -1.06 4.90
N GLY A 310 -2.24 -0.36 5.96
CA GLY A 310 -3.19 -0.91 6.93
C GLY A 310 -4.57 -1.17 6.29
N ARG A 311 -5.01 -0.30 5.37
CA ARG A 311 -6.23 -0.51 4.59
C ARG A 311 -6.11 -1.67 3.61
N VAL A 312 -4.95 -1.81 2.95
CA VAL A 312 -4.69 -2.93 2.03
C VAL A 312 -4.69 -4.27 2.76
N ILE A 313 -4.18 -4.34 4.00
CA ILE A 313 -4.28 -5.55 4.83
C ILE A 313 -5.74 -5.93 5.07
N ARG A 314 -6.57 -4.96 5.44
CA ARG A 314 -8.01 -5.18 5.67
C ARG A 314 -8.71 -5.64 4.38
N GLU A 315 -8.39 -5.02 3.24
CA GLU A 315 -8.90 -5.43 1.93
C GLU A 315 -8.46 -6.84 1.55
N LEU A 316 -7.18 -7.19 1.75
CA LEU A 316 -6.65 -8.54 1.47
C LEU A 316 -7.46 -9.61 2.21
N VAL A 317 -7.72 -9.40 3.50
CA VAL A 317 -8.52 -10.33 4.32
C VAL A 317 -9.96 -10.36 3.85
N TYR A 318 -10.59 -9.19 3.66
CA TYR A 318 -11.97 -9.09 3.18
C TYR A 318 -12.18 -9.79 1.83
N ALA A 319 -11.28 -9.57 0.88
CA ALA A 319 -11.33 -10.14 -0.46
C ALA A 319 -10.95 -11.64 -0.48
N GLY A 320 -10.32 -12.16 0.58
CA GLY A 320 -10.01 -13.59 0.72
C GLY A 320 -8.61 -13.97 0.22
N PHE A 321 -7.73 -13.00 0.00
CA PHE A 321 -6.35 -13.24 -0.43
C PHE A 321 -5.42 -13.67 0.72
N ASN A 322 -5.96 -13.94 1.92
CA ASN A 322 -5.21 -14.65 2.97
C ASN A 322 -5.25 -16.18 2.83
N GLU A 323 -5.96 -16.70 1.83
CA GLU A 323 -5.99 -18.10 1.46
C GLU A 323 -5.11 -18.34 0.22
N ASP A 324 -4.11 -19.20 0.35
CA ASP A 324 -3.27 -19.59 -0.79
C ASP A 324 -3.98 -20.61 -1.71
N ARG A 325 -3.37 -20.93 -2.84
CA ARG A 325 -3.92 -21.88 -3.82
C ARG A 325 -4.20 -23.30 -3.28
N ASN A 326 -3.57 -23.66 -2.16
CA ASN A 326 -3.74 -24.95 -1.51
C ASN A 326 -4.70 -24.83 -0.31
N GLN A 327 -5.49 -23.76 -0.25
CA GLN A 327 -6.46 -23.45 0.80
C GLN A 327 -5.80 -23.27 2.18
N ARG A 328 -4.54 -22.82 2.21
CA ARG A 328 -3.79 -22.60 3.45
C ARG A 328 -3.74 -21.12 3.79
N ARG A 329 -3.69 -20.85 5.09
CA ARG A 329 -3.55 -19.49 5.61
C ARG A 329 -2.17 -18.90 5.30
N VAL A 330 -2.13 -17.79 4.56
CA VAL A 330 -0.89 -17.06 4.25
C VAL A 330 -0.34 -16.41 5.52
N PHE A 331 -1.08 -15.46 6.10
CA PHE A 331 -0.73 -14.80 7.36
C PHE A 331 -1.48 -15.42 8.53
N ASP A 332 -0.76 -15.82 9.58
CA ASP A 332 -1.35 -16.31 10.82
C ASP A 332 -1.91 -15.17 11.69
N GLY A 333 -1.31 -13.98 11.56
CA GLY A 333 -1.71 -12.79 12.29
C GLY A 333 -1.46 -11.52 11.48
N VAL A 334 -2.34 -10.53 11.61
CA VAL A 334 -2.24 -9.23 10.93
C VAL A 334 -2.33 -8.07 11.92
N LEU A 335 -1.50 -7.06 11.67
CA LEU A 335 -1.29 -5.87 12.49
C LEU A 335 -1.57 -4.59 11.66
N PRO A 336 -2.81 -4.35 11.20
CA PRO A 336 -3.14 -3.12 10.52
C PRO A 336 -3.06 -1.95 11.51
N HIS A 337 -2.25 -0.95 11.15
CA HIS A 337 -2.05 0.26 11.93
C HIS A 337 -2.55 1.49 11.17
N VAL A 338 -3.30 2.33 11.86
CA VAL A 338 -3.82 3.63 11.38
C VAL A 338 -4.52 3.56 10.02
N SER A 339 -5.32 2.52 9.81
CA SER A 339 -6.12 2.36 8.58
C SER A 339 -7.43 3.14 8.60
N GLY A 340 -7.89 3.58 9.78
CA GLY A 340 -9.27 4.03 9.97
C GLY A 340 -10.29 2.91 9.76
N GLY A 341 -11.54 3.28 9.50
CA GLY A 341 -12.64 2.36 9.15
C GLY A 341 -12.56 1.82 7.72
N GLY A 342 -11.81 2.46 6.83
CA GLY A 342 -11.82 2.13 5.41
C GLY A 342 -11.10 0.84 4.98
N LEU A 343 -11.29 0.55 3.71
CA LEU A 343 -10.64 -0.49 2.91
C LEU A 343 -9.78 0.16 1.81
N MET A 344 -9.25 -0.64 0.88
CA MET A 344 -8.45 -0.13 -0.23
C MET A 344 -9.22 -0.08 -1.53
N TRP A 345 -9.33 1.12 -2.12
CA TRP A 345 -9.81 1.31 -3.49
C TRP A 345 -8.67 1.03 -4.48
N MET A 346 -8.41 -0.25 -4.73
CA MET A 346 -7.39 -0.68 -5.71
C MET A 346 -7.94 -1.65 -6.75
N ASN A 347 -8.90 -2.50 -6.39
CA ASN A 347 -9.44 -3.52 -7.28
C ASN A 347 -10.64 -2.98 -8.08
N HIS A 348 -10.43 -1.88 -8.80
CA HIS A 348 -11.43 -1.22 -9.64
C HIS A 348 -10.78 -0.71 -10.92
N ARG A 349 -11.53 -0.74 -12.02
CA ARG A 349 -11.08 -0.16 -13.28
C ARG A 349 -10.81 1.34 -13.10
N PHE A 350 -9.67 1.81 -13.62
CA PHE A 350 -9.20 3.20 -13.48
C PHE A 350 -8.95 3.67 -12.04
N ALA A 351 -8.68 2.76 -11.09
CA ALA A 351 -8.30 3.13 -9.73
C ALA A 351 -6.95 3.87 -9.69
N CYS A 352 -6.82 4.82 -8.77
CA CYS A 352 -5.55 5.45 -8.40
C CYS A 352 -5.21 5.01 -6.97
N VAL A 353 -4.23 4.12 -6.83
CA VAL A 353 -3.94 3.48 -5.53
C VAL A 353 -3.30 4.49 -4.58
N THR A 354 -2.57 5.48 -5.09
CA THR A 354 -1.94 6.55 -4.30
C THR A 354 -2.94 7.51 -3.67
N SER A 355 -4.12 7.67 -4.27
CA SER A 355 -5.14 8.60 -3.80
C SER A 355 -5.48 8.34 -2.34
N THR A 356 -5.50 9.43 -1.58
CA THR A 356 -5.84 9.40 -0.17
C THR A 356 -7.33 9.15 -0.03
N ALA A 357 -7.68 8.62 1.13
CA ALA A 357 -8.98 8.07 1.35
C ALA A 357 -9.89 9.14 1.99
N GLY A 358 -10.08 10.25 1.28
CA GLY A 358 -10.67 11.48 1.78
C GLY A 358 -9.72 12.29 2.67
N GLN A 359 -9.53 13.56 2.34
CA GLN A 359 -8.92 14.56 3.22
C GLN A 359 -9.99 15.53 3.76
N GLN A 360 -9.60 16.67 4.34
CA GLN A 360 -10.54 17.71 4.74
C GLN A 360 -11.16 18.46 3.53
N TYR A 361 -10.42 18.55 2.42
CA TYR A 361 -10.81 19.39 1.27
C TYR A 361 -10.76 18.68 -0.09
N GLU A 362 -10.16 17.51 -0.23
CA GLU A 362 -10.01 16.83 -1.53
C GLU A 362 -10.21 15.32 -1.41
N GLU A 363 -10.47 14.67 -2.54
CA GLU A 363 -10.60 13.21 -2.66
C GLU A 363 -11.74 12.59 -1.82
N HIS A 364 -12.78 13.37 -1.47
CA HIS A 364 -13.95 12.87 -0.69
C HIS A 364 -14.76 11.80 -1.44
N GLU A 365 -14.71 11.82 -2.77
CA GLU A 365 -15.41 10.83 -3.61
C GLU A 365 -14.57 9.56 -3.87
N ASN A 366 -13.36 9.48 -3.29
CA ASN A 366 -12.61 8.23 -3.30
C ASN A 366 -13.34 7.18 -2.45
N VAL A 367 -13.58 5.99 -3.01
CA VAL A 367 -14.40 4.91 -2.43
C VAL A 367 -13.65 4.14 -1.32
N ALA A 368 -12.82 4.83 -0.56
CA ALA A 368 -11.94 4.19 0.40
C ALA A 368 -12.64 3.81 1.72
N ASP A 369 -13.60 4.61 2.17
CA ASP A 369 -14.40 4.31 3.36
C ASP A 369 -15.72 3.66 2.93
N ARG A 370 -15.65 2.37 2.59
CA ARG A 370 -16.79 1.54 2.15
C ARG A 370 -17.07 0.40 3.13
N PHE A 371 -18.34 0.06 3.28
CA PHE A 371 -18.79 -1.09 4.05
C PHE A 371 -18.31 -2.42 3.41
N PRO A 372 -17.89 -3.43 4.20
CA PRO A 372 -17.88 -3.49 5.67
C PRO A 372 -16.71 -2.76 6.34
N PHE A 373 -16.98 -2.13 7.48
CA PHE A 373 -15.98 -1.40 8.27
C PHE A 373 -15.40 -2.21 9.43
N SER A 374 -16.11 -3.24 9.91
CA SER A 374 -15.69 -4.02 11.07
C SER A 374 -15.30 -5.45 10.70
N TYR A 375 -14.51 -6.07 11.58
CA TYR A 375 -14.21 -7.49 11.51
C TYR A 375 -15.42 -8.35 11.89
N ALA A 376 -16.31 -7.80 12.73
CA ALA A 376 -17.59 -8.40 13.06
C ALA A 376 -18.63 -8.20 11.94
N ARG A 377 -19.55 -9.15 11.82
CA ARG A 377 -20.74 -9.02 10.97
C ARG A 377 -21.63 -7.91 11.50
N SER A 378 -22.06 -7.02 10.61
CA SER A 378 -23.02 -5.96 10.91
C SER A 378 -23.90 -5.69 9.69
N VAL A 379 -24.93 -4.86 9.87
CA VAL A 379 -25.79 -4.38 8.78
C VAL A 379 -25.54 -2.90 8.59
N ASP A 380 -25.26 -2.50 7.35
CA ASP A 380 -25.24 -1.09 6.98
C ASP A 380 -26.67 -0.52 7.01
N HIS A 381 -26.92 0.44 7.88
CA HIS A 381 -28.25 1.02 8.06
C HIS A 381 -28.72 1.85 6.87
N LEU A 382 -27.81 2.29 5.99
CA LEU A 382 -28.15 3.06 4.80
C LEU A 382 -28.51 2.16 3.62
N SER A 383 -27.69 1.15 3.31
CA SER A 383 -27.91 0.27 2.16
C SER A 383 -28.65 -1.03 2.48
N GLY A 384 -28.75 -1.41 3.76
CA GLY A 384 -29.29 -2.71 4.19
C GLY A 384 -28.37 -3.89 3.93
N LYS A 385 -27.16 -3.67 3.40
CA LYS A 385 -26.18 -4.74 3.17
C LYS A 385 -25.66 -5.30 4.49
N GLU A 386 -25.46 -6.61 4.52
CA GLU A 386 -24.91 -7.32 5.66
C GLU A 386 -23.59 -8.00 5.26
N ASP A 387 -22.51 -7.69 5.96
CA ASP A 387 -21.17 -8.21 5.63
C ASP A 387 -20.21 -8.06 6.83
N ALA A 388 -19.01 -8.64 6.72
CA ALA A 388 -17.92 -8.58 7.69
C ALA A 388 -16.56 -8.62 6.96
N ILE A 389 -15.50 -8.07 7.58
CA ILE A 389 -14.13 -8.29 7.07
C ILE A 389 -13.70 -9.75 7.29
N LEU A 390 -13.97 -10.34 8.47
CA LEU A 390 -13.70 -11.75 8.74
C LEU A 390 -14.93 -12.59 8.37
N LYS A 391 -14.77 -13.45 7.37
CA LYS A 391 -15.86 -14.30 6.85
C LYS A 391 -15.40 -15.68 6.38
N ARG A 392 -14.13 -16.04 6.63
CA ARG A 392 -13.51 -17.30 6.20
C ARG A 392 -12.74 -17.91 7.38
N PRO A 393 -13.41 -18.53 8.36
CA PRO A 393 -12.79 -18.96 9.62
C PRO A 393 -11.51 -19.81 9.48
N GLU A 394 -11.40 -20.63 8.43
CA GLU A 394 -10.23 -21.47 8.19
C GLU A 394 -8.98 -20.64 7.83
N THR A 395 -9.16 -19.58 7.06
CA THR A 395 -8.07 -18.76 6.49
C THR A 395 -8.04 -17.33 6.99
N ASP A 396 -9.00 -16.91 7.82
CA ASP A 396 -8.96 -15.64 8.53
C ASP A 396 -7.78 -15.61 9.54
N PRO A 397 -7.01 -14.51 9.59
CA PRO A 397 -5.91 -14.36 10.55
C PRO A 397 -6.41 -13.94 11.93
N LEU A 398 -5.56 -14.07 12.95
CA LEU A 398 -5.74 -13.28 14.18
C LEU A 398 -5.45 -11.81 13.89
N VAL A 399 -6.19 -10.90 14.53
CA VAL A 399 -6.11 -9.47 14.22
C VAL A 399 -5.79 -8.66 15.46
N ILE A 400 -4.73 -7.87 15.40
CA ILE A 400 -4.49 -6.74 16.32
C ILE A 400 -4.55 -5.46 15.51
N HIS A 401 -5.70 -4.80 15.54
CA HIS A 401 -5.92 -3.52 14.89
C HIS A 401 -5.55 -2.38 15.84
N THR A 402 -4.74 -1.44 15.36
CA THR A 402 -4.33 -0.29 16.17
C THR A 402 -4.59 1.03 15.45
N GLN A 403 -5.08 2.02 16.17
CA GLN A 403 -5.32 3.37 15.64
C GLN A 403 -4.77 4.44 16.57
N THR A 404 -4.62 5.65 16.04
CA THR A 404 -4.31 6.84 16.82
C THR A 404 -5.51 7.78 16.88
N ALA A 405 -5.38 8.89 17.60
CA ALA A 405 -6.42 9.91 17.64
C ALA A 405 -6.74 10.46 16.23
N THR A 406 -5.76 10.52 15.32
CA THR A 406 -6.01 11.02 13.96
C THR A 406 -7.04 10.15 13.24
N GLU A 407 -6.92 8.83 13.30
CA GLU A 407 -7.83 7.95 12.56
C GLU A 407 -9.22 7.93 13.17
N TYR A 408 -9.26 7.98 14.49
CA TYR A 408 -10.51 8.02 15.22
C TYR A 408 -11.36 9.21 14.79
N TRP A 409 -10.75 10.41 14.74
CA TRP A 409 -11.47 11.65 14.46
C TRP A 409 -11.61 12.00 12.98
N GLN A 410 -10.67 11.58 12.13
CA GLN A 410 -10.64 12.00 10.72
C GLN A 410 -10.87 10.86 9.73
N ARG A 411 -10.77 9.60 10.17
CA ARG A 411 -10.77 8.42 9.29
C ARG A 411 -11.80 7.38 9.69
N HIS A 412 -12.91 7.83 10.28
CA HIS A 412 -14.03 6.98 10.67
C HIS A 412 -13.60 5.78 11.53
N GLY A 413 -12.61 6.00 12.41
CA GLY A 413 -11.98 4.93 13.18
C GLY A 413 -12.93 4.15 14.09
N SER A 414 -14.00 4.80 14.57
CA SER A 414 -15.04 4.18 15.39
C SER A 414 -15.75 3.04 14.66
N LEU A 415 -15.95 3.13 13.35
CA LEU A 415 -16.66 2.11 12.56
C LEU A 415 -15.97 0.73 12.54
N VAL A 416 -14.75 0.63 13.05
CA VAL A 416 -14.10 -0.67 13.26
C VAL A 416 -14.72 -1.43 14.44
N HIS A 417 -15.23 -0.72 15.45
CA HIS A 417 -15.82 -1.32 16.67
C HIS A 417 -17.25 -0.86 16.97
N THR A 418 -17.86 -0.06 16.10
CA THR A 418 -19.29 0.28 16.16
C THR A 418 -20.01 -0.21 14.92
N ASP A 419 -21.33 -0.41 15.01
CA ASP A 419 -22.17 -0.51 13.83
C ASP A 419 -22.26 0.85 13.12
N THR A 420 -22.92 0.88 11.96
CA THR A 420 -23.07 2.09 11.16
C THR A 420 -24.02 3.13 11.80
N LYS A 421 -24.72 2.79 12.89
CA LYS A 421 -25.53 3.72 13.70
C LYS A 421 -24.78 4.25 14.92
N GLY A 422 -23.55 3.77 15.16
CA GLY A 422 -22.73 4.17 16.30
C GLY A 422 -22.96 3.36 17.58
N ASN A 423 -23.65 2.21 17.51
CA ASN A 423 -23.75 1.31 18.66
C ASN A 423 -22.50 0.44 18.77
N ASP A 424 -22.08 0.10 19.98
CA ASP A 424 -20.98 -0.84 20.20
C ASP A 424 -21.23 -2.18 19.49
N LEU A 425 -20.20 -2.65 18.77
CA LEU A 425 -20.23 -3.88 18.01
C LEU A 425 -19.22 -4.87 18.58
N LEU A 426 -19.75 -5.93 19.20
CA LEU A 426 -18.94 -7.01 19.75
C LEU A 426 -18.06 -7.63 18.64
N GLN A 427 -16.76 -7.69 18.90
CA GLN A 427 -15.79 -8.24 17.96
C GLN A 427 -15.63 -9.76 18.14
N PRO A 428 -15.23 -10.49 17.09
CA PRO A 428 -14.85 -11.89 17.23
C PRO A 428 -13.71 -12.06 18.24
N ASP A 429 -13.65 -13.20 18.91
CA ASP A 429 -12.59 -13.49 19.89
C ASP A 429 -11.19 -13.44 19.27
N THR A 430 -11.08 -13.66 17.96
CA THR A 430 -9.85 -13.56 17.14
C THR A 430 -9.41 -12.13 16.83
N VAL A 431 -10.08 -11.12 17.37
CA VAL A 431 -9.83 -9.70 17.07
C VAL A 431 -9.59 -8.89 18.34
N ARG A 432 -8.61 -7.99 18.27
CA ARG A 432 -8.29 -7.03 19.32
C ARG A 432 -8.07 -5.66 18.70
N ILE A 433 -8.67 -4.64 19.31
CA ILE A 433 -8.64 -3.26 18.82
C ILE A 433 -8.10 -2.37 19.93
N TYR A 434 -7.08 -1.57 19.61
CA TYR A 434 -6.50 -0.62 20.56
C TYR A 434 -6.40 0.78 19.96
N LEU A 435 -6.85 1.78 20.73
CA LEU A 435 -6.57 3.18 20.48
C LEU A 435 -5.32 3.62 21.24
N TRP A 436 -4.32 4.11 20.51
CA TRP A 436 -3.16 4.79 21.09
C TRP A 436 -3.49 6.27 21.25
N SER A 437 -4.07 6.60 22.41
CA SER A 437 -4.52 7.95 22.74
C SER A 437 -3.37 8.95 22.71
N SER A 438 -3.69 10.19 22.32
CA SER A 438 -2.75 11.31 22.20
C SER A 438 -1.56 11.09 21.24
N SER A 439 -1.55 10.00 20.45
CA SER A 439 -0.64 9.84 19.33
C SER A 439 -1.20 10.49 18.05
N GLN A 440 -0.32 10.77 17.11
CA GLN A 440 -0.64 11.31 15.79
C GLN A 440 -0.47 10.23 14.71
N HIS A 441 -1.03 10.47 13.51
CA HIS A 441 -0.93 9.54 12.38
C HIS A 441 0.50 9.01 12.20
N PHE A 442 1.48 9.88 11.92
CA PHE A 442 2.86 9.48 11.57
C PHE A 442 3.67 8.98 12.76
N ALA A 443 3.76 9.77 13.82
CA ALA A 443 4.47 9.45 15.07
C ALA A 443 5.89 8.89 14.83
N ASP A 444 6.73 9.65 14.13
CA ASP A 444 8.11 9.25 13.84
C ASP A 444 8.87 8.93 15.14
N PRO A 445 9.36 7.69 15.32
CA PRO A 445 10.08 7.30 16.53
C PRO A 445 11.38 8.07 16.77
N ASN A 446 11.96 8.64 15.70
CA ASN A 446 13.22 9.38 15.76
C ASN A 446 13.03 10.88 16.00
N LEU A 447 11.78 11.37 16.03
CA LEU A 447 11.52 12.78 16.25
C LEU A 447 11.79 13.16 17.72
N ALA A 448 12.87 13.90 17.95
CA ALA A 448 13.30 14.31 19.29
C ALA A 448 12.67 15.63 19.76
N VAL A 449 12.26 16.50 18.84
CA VAL A 449 11.68 17.81 19.14
C VAL A 449 10.42 18.04 18.30
N PRO A 450 9.41 18.76 18.81
CA PRO A 450 8.24 19.13 18.03
C PRO A 450 8.64 19.92 16.77
N VAL A 451 8.18 19.47 15.62
CA VAL A 451 8.33 20.18 14.33
C VAL A 451 6.96 20.44 13.74
N ARG A 452 6.81 21.56 13.02
CA ARG A 452 5.54 21.92 12.39
C ARG A 452 5.20 21.05 11.17
N GLY A 453 6.21 20.64 10.41
CA GLY A 453 6.01 19.91 9.16
C GLY A 453 5.09 20.69 8.19
N VAL A 454 4.21 19.96 7.51
CA VAL A 454 3.21 20.52 6.57
C VAL A 454 1.95 21.07 7.23
N CYS A 455 1.83 20.96 8.56
CA CYS A 455 0.62 21.30 9.30
C CYS A 455 0.64 22.73 9.85
N LYS A 456 -0.51 23.24 10.32
CA LYS A 456 -0.58 24.51 11.07
C LYS A 456 -0.02 24.41 12.49
N GLN A 457 -0.17 23.24 13.12
CA GLN A 457 0.25 22.97 14.49
C GLN A 457 1.53 22.13 14.53
N TYR A 458 2.26 22.17 15.65
CA TYR A 458 3.42 21.30 15.87
C TYR A 458 3.01 19.85 16.04
N ASN A 459 3.78 18.94 15.45
CA ASN A 459 3.67 17.51 15.69
C ASN A 459 3.99 17.20 17.15
N ASN A 460 3.27 16.24 17.75
CA ASN A 460 3.67 15.69 19.04
C ASN A 460 4.88 14.77 18.90
N ILE A 461 5.59 14.50 20.00
CA ILE A 461 6.79 13.63 20.02
C ILE A 461 6.53 12.32 20.77
N VAL A 462 5.27 11.88 20.82
CA VAL A 462 4.91 10.61 21.45
C VAL A 462 5.56 9.47 20.65
N ARG A 463 6.42 8.69 21.31
CA ARG A 463 7.07 7.53 20.70
C ARG A 463 6.18 6.30 20.85
N THR A 464 5.80 5.70 19.72
CA THR A 464 4.91 4.53 19.67
C THR A 464 5.64 3.21 19.44
N THR A 465 6.96 3.24 19.25
CA THR A 465 7.80 2.05 18.97
C THR A 465 7.55 0.90 19.95
N MET A 466 7.45 1.20 21.25
CA MET A 466 7.22 0.17 22.27
C MET A 466 5.87 -0.51 22.13
N LEU A 467 4.86 0.21 21.63
CA LEU A 467 3.53 -0.35 21.38
C LEU A 467 3.54 -1.29 20.17
N PHE A 468 4.31 -0.96 19.11
CA PHE A 468 4.52 -1.88 17.99
C PHE A 468 5.20 -3.18 18.43
N ARG A 469 6.29 -3.07 19.20
CA ARG A 469 7.01 -4.23 19.75
C ARG A 469 6.09 -5.10 20.61
N ALA A 470 5.34 -4.49 21.53
CA ALA A 470 4.40 -5.20 22.38
C ALA A 470 3.30 -5.89 21.56
N ALA A 471 2.74 -5.23 20.55
CA ALA A 471 1.71 -5.81 19.68
C ALA A 471 2.23 -7.01 18.88
N LEU A 472 3.46 -6.95 18.35
CA LEU A 472 4.07 -8.08 17.63
C LEU A 472 4.37 -9.25 18.55
N VAL A 473 4.94 -9.00 19.73
CA VAL A 473 5.20 -10.07 20.73
C VAL A 473 3.88 -10.71 21.20
N ALA A 474 2.84 -9.91 21.40
CA ALA A 474 1.54 -10.42 21.79
C ALA A 474 0.88 -11.22 20.66
N MET A 475 1.02 -10.78 19.41
CA MET A 475 0.57 -11.55 18.23
C MET A 475 1.28 -12.90 18.14
N ASP A 476 2.61 -12.94 18.32
CA ASP A 476 3.39 -14.18 18.23
C ASP A 476 2.97 -15.19 19.31
N ARG A 477 2.80 -14.74 20.56
CA ARG A 477 2.29 -15.57 21.67
C ARG A 477 0.86 -16.05 21.44
N TRP A 478 0.01 -15.19 20.88
CA TRP A 478 -1.37 -15.56 20.60
C TRP A 478 -1.44 -16.64 19.51
N VAL A 479 -0.68 -16.47 18.43
CA VAL A 479 -0.63 -17.42 17.32
C VAL A 479 0.08 -18.74 17.69
N THR A 480 1.10 -18.68 18.55
CA THR A 480 1.93 -19.84 18.89
C THR A 480 1.36 -20.62 20.07
N ASP A 481 1.00 -19.93 21.15
CA ASP A 481 0.65 -20.53 22.44
C ASP A 481 -0.84 -20.42 22.78
N GLY A 482 -1.63 -19.71 21.95
CA GLY A 482 -3.03 -19.40 22.25
C GLY A 482 -3.20 -18.37 23.36
N LEU A 483 -2.12 -17.69 23.79
CA LEU A 483 -2.18 -16.68 24.84
C LEU A 483 -2.76 -15.38 24.28
N GLU A 484 -4.04 -15.14 24.58
CA GLU A 484 -4.72 -13.93 24.14
C GLU A 484 -4.05 -12.65 24.67
N PRO A 485 -3.93 -11.60 23.84
CA PRO A 485 -3.51 -10.29 24.31
C PRO A 485 -4.63 -9.64 25.16
N PRO A 486 -4.33 -8.56 25.92
CA PRO A 486 -5.33 -7.86 26.73
C PRO A 486 -6.59 -7.50 25.96
N ALA A 487 -7.75 -7.48 26.60
CA ALA A 487 -9.01 -7.11 25.94
C ALA A 487 -8.90 -5.74 25.22
N SER A 488 -9.65 -5.59 24.13
CA SER A 488 -9.69 -4.36 23.33
C SER A 488 -9.85 -3.12 24.21
N GLN A 489 -9.12 -2.05 23.87
CA GLN A 489 -9.18 -0.75 24.54
C GLN A 489 -9.53 0.31 23.50
N VAL A 490 -10.83 0.58 23.37
CA VAL A 490 -11.42 1.57 22.46
C VAL A 490 -12.22 2.60 23.25
N PRO A 491 -12.42 3.82 22.74
CA PRO A 491 -13.34 4.76 23.37
C PRO A 491 -14.74 4.16 23.49
N MET A 492 -15.35 4.33 24.66
CA MET A 492 -16.76 4.03 24.93
C MET A 492 -17.67 5.12 24.39
#